data_AF-J9EJT8-F1
#
_entry.id   AF-J9EJT8-F1
#
_cell.length_a   1.000
_cell.length_b   1.000
_cell.length_c   1.000
_cell.angle_alpha   90.00
_cell.angle_beta   90.00
_cell.angle_gamma   90.00
#
_symmetry.space_group_name_H-M   'P 1'
#
loop_
_entity.id
_entity.type
_entity.pdbx_description
1 polymer ?
#
loop_
_entity_poly.entity_id
_entity_poly.type
_entity_poly.pdbx_seq_one_letter_code
_entity_poly.pdbx_strand_id
1 'polypeptide(L)'
;PIDNEPSVFVTQLASLAPSDDGSVRTTVNQFETNRIWARPPIPDELYTRPEIDFQVVDVDYYMNDENNIVIRLFGATANQNSICVQVHGFLPYFYVLLESRFDEEHIEYAKKYLNDIVKAQVPANIGISKNVENLVVDLSIVHGASIYEYKKDLNQKFLKVYVCSPKLLNLCRRVFTNGVNLIKGGQMESLSCFETNIDFEIRFMTDHNLVGCAWVTLPSEKYRIVEGKDMISRCQFE
;
A
#
# COMPACT_ATOMS: atom_id res chain seq x y z
N PRO A 1 -57.24 -6.49 -16.70
CA PRO A 1 -56.52 -5.90 -17.85
C PRO A 1 -55.82 -4.61 -17.40
N ILE A 2 -54.50 -4.47 -17.30
CA ILE A 2 -53.35 -5.16 -17.88
C ILE A 2 -52.24 -4.95 -16.84
N ASP A 3 -51.62 -6.02 -16.33
CA ASP A 3 -50.47 -5.89 -15.42
C ASP A 3 -49.53 -7.07 -15.65
N ASN A 4 -49.10 -7.21 -16.90
CA ASN A 4 -48.18 -8.26 -17.34
C ASN A 4 -47.08 -7.68 -18.25
N GLU A 5 -46.77 -6.38 -18.10
CA GLU A 5 -45.60 -5.80 -18.75
C GLU A 5 -44.40 -5.89 -17.79
N PRO A 6 -43.31 -6.57 -18.20
CA PRO A 6 -42.09 -6.64 -17.40
C PRO A 6 -41.50 -5.23 -17.25
N SER A 7 -40.97 -4.95 -16.05
CA SER A 7 -40.32 -3.66 -15.77
C SER A 7 -39.19 -3.37 -16.77
N VAL A 8 -38.90 -2.09 -17.01
CA VAL A 8 -37.85 -1.62 -17.93
C VAL A 8 -36.51 -2.33 -17.69
N PHE A 9 -36.19 -2.60 -16.43
CA PHE A 9 -35.00 -3.35 -16.03
C PHE A 9 -35.01 -4.81 -16.52
N VAL A 10 -36.14 -5.51 -16.36
CA VAL A 10 -36.31 -6.91 -16.80
C VAL A 10 -36.26 -7.01 -18.33
N THR A 11 -36.84 -6.05 -19.03
CA THR A 11 -36.82 -5.97 -20.50
C THR A 11 -35.41 -5.72 -21.03
N GLN A 12 -34.64 -4.83 -20.39
CA GLN A 12 -33.23 -4.62 -20.73
C GLN A 12 -32.39 -5.87 -20.45
N LEU A 13 -32.62 -6.56 -19.33
CA LEU A 13 -31.87 -7.77 -18.98
C LEU A 13 -32.15 -8.92 -19.95
N ALA A 14 -33.39 -9.06 -20.43
CA ALA A 14 -33.77 -10.05 -21.43
C ALA A 14 -33.13 -9.76 -22.80
N SER A 15 -32.94 -8.49 -23.17
CA SER A 15 -32.24 -8.09 -24.40
C SER A 15 -30.72 -8.34 -24.36
N LEU A 16 -30.16 -8.65 -23.19
CA LEU A 16 -28.75 -8.95 -22.98
C LEU A 16 -28.42 -10.46 -23.03
N ALA A 17 -29.42 -11.33 -23.18
CA ALA A 17 -29.17 -12.75 -23.40
C ALA A 17 -28.55 -12.92 -24.81
N PRO A 18 -27.34 -13.51 -24.93
CA PRO A 18 -26.72 -13.71 -26.23
C PRO A 18 -27.61 -14.63 -27.06
N SER A 19 -27.96 -14.19 -28.27
CA SER A 19 -28.54 -15.07 -29.29
C SER A 19 -27.51 -16.14 -29.62
N ASP A 20 -27.86 -17.39 -29.32
CA ASP A 20 -27.05 -18.58 -29.60
C ASP A 20 -26.94 -18.75 -31.12
N ASP A 21 -25.96 -18.06 -31.74
CA ASP A 21 -25.58 -18.30 -33.12
C ASP A 21 -24.10 -18.71 -33.16
N GLY A 22 -23.89 -19.95 -33.59
CA GLY A 22 -22.66 -20.71 -33.42
C GLY A 22 -21.53 -20.26 -34.35
N SER A 23 -20.82 -19.19 -34.02
CA SER A 23 -19.55 -18.84 -34.68
C SER A 23 -18.37 -18.78 -33.71
N VAL A 24 -17.53 -19.81 -33.79
CA VAL A 24 -16.09 -19.92 -33.51
C VAL A 24 -15.48 -18.89 -32.53
N ARG A 25 -15.14 -19.38 -31.34
CA ARG A 25 -14.28 -18.71 -30.36
C ARG A 25 -12.86 -18.51 -30.91
N THR A 26 -12.53 -17.29 -31.33
CA THR A 26 -11.13 -16.85 -31.46
C THR A 26 -10.70 -16.23 -30.14
N THR A 27 -9.61 -16.74 -29.59
CA THR A 27 -8.98 -16.35 -28.32
C THR A 27 -8.48 -14.90 -28.33
N VAL A 28 -9.33 -13.97 -27.89
CA VAL A 28 -8.92 -12.70 -27.27
C VAL A 28 -9.92 -12.46 -26.14
N ASN A 29 -9.46 -12.45 -24.88
CA ASN A 29 -10.29 -12.07 -23.73
C ASN A 29 -10.53 -10.55 -23.74
N GLN A 30 -11.21 -10.05 -24.77
CA GLN A 30 -11.82 -8.72 -24.79
C GLN A 30 -13.31 -8.94 -24.51
N PHE A 31 -13.69 -8.83 -23.25
CA PHE A 31 -15.07 -8.49 -22.94
C PHE A 31 -15.26 -7.04 -23.39
N GLU A 32 -15.64 -6.83 -24.65
CA GLU A 32 -16.06 -5.51 -25.10
C GLU A 32 -17.30 -5.14 -24.30
N THR A 33 -17.14 -4.24 -23.33
CA THR A 33 -18.26 -3.64 -22.62
C THR A 33 -19.13 -2.97 -23.66
N ASN A 34 -20.39 -3.39 -23.76
CA ASN A 34 -21.37 -2.80 -24.65
C ASN A 34 -21.31 -1.27 -24.49
N ARG A 35 -21.08 -0.54 -25.59
CA ARG A 35 -20.72 0.89 -25.60
C ARG A 35 -21.66 1.78 -24.78
N ILE A 36 -22.90 1.34 -24.60
CA ILE A 36 -23.93 2.00 -23.80
C ILE A 36 -23.54 2.14 -22.31
N TRP A 37 -22.71 1.24 -21.79
CA TRP A 37 -22.34 1.19 -20.36
C TRP A 37 -20.90 1.60 -20.08
N ALA A 38 -20.17 2.09 -21.08
CA ALA A 38 -18.80 2.55 -20.91
C ALA A 38 -18.75 3.89 -20.15
N ARG A 39 -17.65 4.11 -19.42
CA ARG A 39 -17.40 5.42 -18.79
C ARG A 39 -17.21 6.51 -19.86
N PRO A 40 -17.47 7.79 -19.53
CA PRO A 40 -17.13 8.91 -20.41
C PRO A 40 -15.66 8.89 -20.82
N PRO A 41 -15.29 9.41 -22.01
CA PRO A 41 -13.89 9.49 -22.41
C PRO A 41 -13.10 10.45 -21.50
N ILE A 42 -11.80 10.19 -21.37
CA ILE A 42 -10.90 11.06 -20.62
C ILE A 42 -10.82 12.43 -21.31
N PRO A 43 -10.88 13.56 -20.57
CA PRO A 43 -10.67 14.89 -21.14
C PRO A 43 -9.25 15.06 -21.68
N ASP A 44 -9.10 15.63 -22.88
CA ASP A 44 -7.79 15.91 -23.49
C ASP A 44 -6.90 16.83 -22.62
N GLU A 45 -7.52 17.64 -21.76
CA GLU A 45 -6.84 18.51 -20.80
C GLU A 45 -5.97 17.72 -19.82
N LEU A 46 -6.24 16.44 -19.57
CA LEU A 46 -5.44 15.61 -18.68
C LEU A 46 -3.95 15.59 -19.09
N TYR A 47 -3.67 15.61 -20.40
CA TYR A 47 -2.31 15.60 -20.94
C TYR A 47 -1.53 16.90 -20.70
N THR A 48 -2.23 17.97 -20.30
CA THR A 48 -1.59 19.21 -19.83
C THR A 48 -1.11 19.14 -18.37
N ARG A 49 -1.30 17.98 -17.73
CA ARG A 49 -1.01 17.70 -16.32
C ARG A 49 -1.62 18.73 -15.36
N PRO A 50 -2.95 18.93 -15.43
CA PRO A 50 -3.66 19.86 -14.55
C PRO A 50 -3.67 19.34 -13.11
N GLU A 51 -4.26 20.10 -12.21
CA GLU A 51 -4.66 19.53 -10.92
C GLU A 51 -5.75 18.47 -11.14
N ILE A 52 -5.64 17.32 -10.46
CA ILE A 52 -6.63 16.23 -10.57
C ILE A 52 -7.25 15.99 -9.21
N ASP A 53 -8.56 16.17 -9.13
CA ASP A 53 -9.37 15.76 -7.98
C ASP A 53 -10.09 14.46 -8.26
N PHE A 54 -10.00 13.53 -7.31
CA PHE A 54 -10.73 12.27 -7.38
C PHE A 54 -11.14 11.78 -5.99
N GLN A 55 -12.24 11.04 -5.93
CA GLN A 55 -12.68 10.37 -4.72
C GLN A 55 -12.05 8.99 -4.64
N VAL A 56 -11.33 8.71 -3.56
CA VAL A 56 -10.74 7.38 -3.28
C VAL A 56 -11.84 6.42 -2.87
N VAL A 57 -11.92 5.27 -3.54
CA VAL A 57 -12.88 4.20 -3.26
C VAL A 57 -12.20 3.00 -2.61
N ASP A 58 -10.98 2.69 -3.03
CA ASP A 58 -10.23 1.53 -2.52
C ASP A 58 -8.75 1.86 -2.41
N VAL A 59 -8.07 1.19 -1.48
CA VAL A 59 -6.63 1.33 -1.23
C VAL A 59 -6.05 -0.06 -1.07
N ASP A 60 -5.04 -0.37 -1.88
CA ASP A 60 -4.26 -1.59 -1.71
C ASP A 60 -2.76 -1.32 -1.91
N TYR A 61 -1.94 -2.37 -1.84
CA TYR A 61 -0.54 -2.28 -2.20
C TYR A 61 -0.08 -3.54 -2.94
N TYR A 62 1.02 -3.39 -3.66
CA TYR A 62 1.74 -4.51 -4.26
C TYR A 62 3.24 -4.28 -4.20
N MET A 63 4.00 -5.33 -4.46
CA MET A 63 5.45 -5.26 -4.66
C MET A 63 5.71 -5.22 -6.17
N ASN A 64 6.39 -4.18 -6.65
CA ASN A 64 6.75 -4.09 -8.06
C ASN A 64 7.95 -5.02 -8.40
N ASP A 65 8.32 -5.07 -9.68
CA ASP A 65 9.42 -5.92 -10.16
C ASP A 65 10.79 -5.55 -9.56
N GLU A 66 10.95 -4.31 -9.10
CA GLU A 66 12.13 -3.81 -8.40
C GLU A 66 12.13 -4.16 -6.90
N ASN A 67 11.11 -4.87 -6.41
CA ASN A 67 10.87 -5.18 -5.00
C ASN A 67 10.62 -3.94 -4.12
N ASN A 68 10.15 -2.85 -4.73
CA ASN A 68 9.63 -1.69 -4.02
C ASN A 68 8.15 -1.92 -3.73
N ILE A 69 7.73 -1.53 -2.52
CA ILE A 69 6.32 -1.50 -2.18
C ILE A 69 5.67 -0.24 -2.76
N VAL A 70 4.51 -0.43 -3.40
CA VAL A 70 3.75 0.65 -4.04
C VAL A 70 2.32 0.56 -3.54
N ILE A 71 1.80 1.68 -3.05
CA ILE A 71 0.40 1.81 -2.66
C ILE A 71 -0.40 2.25 -3.87
N ARG A 72 -1.59 1.67 -4.07
CA ARG A 72 -2.51 2.10 -5.11
C ARG A 72 -3.76 2.68 -4.49
N LEU A 73 -4.14 3.85 -4.97
CA LEU A 73 -5.42 4.48 -4.66
C LEU A 73 -6.32 4.34 -5.88
N PHE A 74 -7.42 3.62 -5.75
CA PHE A 74 -8.42 3.51 -6.80
C PHE A 74 -9.55 4.50 -6.53
N GLY A 75 -10.07 5.10 -7.58
CA GLY A 75 -11.15 6.04 -7.41
C GLY A 75 -11.78 6.52 -8.71
N ALA A 76 -12.56 7.58 -8.60
CA ALA A 76 -13.16 8.26 -9.74
C ALA A 76 -13.11 9.78 -9.59
N THR A 77 -12.83 10.46 -10.70
CA THR A 77 -12.95 11.91 -10.80
C THR A 77 -14.41 12.35 -10.80
N ALA A 78 -14.66 13.65 -10.58
CA ALA A 78 -16.01 14.23 -10.73
C ALA A 78 -16.60 14.01 -12.14
N ASN A 79 -15.74 13.91 -13.15
CA ASN A 79 -16.11 13.61 -14.53
C ASN A 79 -16.36 12.11 -14.79
N GLN A 80 -16.48 11.30 -13.73
CA GLN A 80 -16.76 9.86 -13.76
C GLN A 80 -15.64 9.01 -14.40
N ASN A 81 -14.46 9.59 -14.59
CA ASN A 81 -13.31 8.84 -15.08
C ASN A 81 -12.66 8.04 -13.95
N SER A 82 -12.48 6.74 -14.15
CA SER A 82 -11.77 5.88 -13.19
C SER A 82 -10.27 6.11 -13.25
N ILE A 83 -9.63 6.21 -12.08
CA ILE A 83 -8.22 6.51 -11.89
C ILE A 83 -7.58 5.49 -10.94
N CYS A 84 -6.35 5.10 -11.21
CA CYS A 84 -5.48 4.36 -10.29
C CYS A 84 -4.23 5.18 -10.00
N VAL A 85 -4.04 5.68 -8.79
CA VAL A 85 -2.84 6.43 -8.43
C VAL A 85 -1.83 5.52 -7.77
N GLN A 86 -0.63 5.40 -8.34
CA GLN A 86 0.49 4.71 -7.70
C GLN A 86 1.29 5.66 -6.81
N VAL A 87 1.32 5.39 -5.51
CA VAL A 87 2.07 6.16 -4.51
C VAL A 87 3.33 5.37 -4.12
N HIS A 88 4.48 6.00 -4.36
CA HIS A 88 5.81 5.43 -4.07
C HIS A 88 6.44 6.07 -2.83
N GLY A 89 7.44 5.39 -2.26
CA GLY A 89 8.28 5.96 -1.20
C GLY A 89 7.71 5.86 0.21
N PHE A 90 6.56 5.21 0.39
CA PHE A 90 6.03 4.90 1.72
C PHE A 90 6.52 3.52 2.19
N LEU A 91 7.22 3.48 3.32
CA LEU A 91 7.81 2.25 3.85
C LEU A 91 7.05 1.75 5.09
N PRO A 92 6.79 0.44 5.21
CA PRO A 92 6.24 -0.14 6.43
C PRO A 92 7.20 0.08 7.60
N TYR A 93 6.64 0.39 8.76
CA TYR A 93 7.42 0.59 9.97
C TYR A 93 6.69 0.16 11.23
N PHE A 94 7.46 0.03 12.30
CA PHE A 94 6.96 -0.18 13.66
C PHE A 94 7.89 0.48 14.67
N TYR A 95 7.49 0.48 15.94
CA TYR A 95 8.26 1.11 17.01
C TYR A 95 8.78 0.07 18.01
N VAL A 96 9.94 0.33 18.58
CA VAL A 96 10.55 -0.46 19.64
C VAL A 96 10.92 0.46 20.79
N LEU A 97 10.51 0.14 22.01
CA LEU A 97 10.91 0.94 23.18
C LEU A 97 12.40 0.70 23.45
N LEU A 98 13.18 1.77 23.54
CA LEU A 98 14.62 1.71 23.80
C LEU A 98 14.92 1.96 25.28
N GLU A 99 15.99 1.34 25.78
CA GLU A 99 16.65 1.80 27.00
C GLU A 99 17.54 3.02 26.70
N SER A 100 17.82 3.83 27.73
CA SER A 100 18.43 5.16 27.58
C SER A 100 19.79 5.19 26.86
N ARG A 101 20.48 4.04 26.76
CA ARG A 101 21.85 3.92 26.25
C ARG A 101 21.98 3.91 24.72
N PHE A 102 20.88 3.77 23.97
CA PHE A 102 20.92 3.76 22.51
C PHE A 102 20.78 5.18 21.95
N ASP A 103 21.76 5.59 21.13
CA ASP A 103 21.88 6.92 20.51
C ASP A 103 22.28 6.82 19.02
N GLU A 104 22.26 7.95 18.29
CA GLU A 104 22.43 8.00 16.83
C GLU A 104 23.69 7.30 16.31
N GLU A 105 24.79 7.33 17.08
CA GLU A 105 26.05 6.65 16.74
C GLU A 105 25.92 5.12 16.56
N HIS A 106 24.88 4.52 17.15
CA HIS A 106 24.62 3.09 17.09
C HIS A 106 23.76 2.68 15.89
N ILE A 107 23.11 3.63 15.21
CA ILE A 107 22.12 3.36 14.15
C ILE A 107 22.73 2.52 13.02
N GLU A 108 23.92 2.88 12.53
CA GLU A 108 24.54 2.20 11.40
C GLU A 108 24.86 0.73 11.72
N TYR A 109 25.40 0.49 12.92
CA TYR A 109 25.66 -0.87 13.40
C TYR A 109 24.36 -1.66 13.55
N ALA A 110 23.37 -1.09 14.25
CA ALA A 110 22.09 -1.74 14.51
C ALA A 110 21.35 -2.09 13.22
N LYS A 111 21.35 -1.18 12.24
CA LYS A 111 20.72 -1.37 10.92
C LYS A 111 21.31 -2.58 10.21
N LYS A 112 22.64 -2.66 10.11
CA LYS A 112 23.33 -3.81 9.49
C LYS A 112 23.07 -5.11 10.24
N TYR A 113 23.22 -5.09 11.56
CA TYR A 113 23.01 -6.24 12.42
C TYR A 113 21.59 -6.80 12.31
N LEU A 114 20.57 -5.94 12.39
CA LEU A 114 19.17 -6.33 12.25
C LEU A 114 18.87 -6.87 10.86
N ASN A 115 19.40 -6.25 9.80
CA ASN A 115 19.23 -6.74 8.44
C ASN A 115 19.77 -8.17 8.29
N ASP A 116 20.96 -8.46 8.81
CA ASP A 116 21.60 -9.78 8.74
C ASP A 116 20.78 -10.85 9.49
N ILE A 117 20.30 -10.53 10.70
CA ILE A 117 19.48 -11.46 11.49
C ILE A 117 18.13 -11.71 10.84
N VAL A 118 17.44 -10.65 10.38
CA VAL A 118 16.14 -10.79 9.72
C VAL A 118 16.30 -11.64 8.47
N LYS A 119 17.29 -11.36 7.62
CA LYS A 119 17.60 -12.17 6.42
C LYS A 119 17.81 -13.65 6.74
N ALA A 120 18.56 -13.96 7.80
CA ALA A 120 18.83 -15.33 8.20
C ALA A 120 17.57 -16.11 8.62
N GLN A 121 16.52 -15.41 9.06
CA GLN A 121 15.28 -16.01 9.56
C GLN A 121 14.09 -15.89 8.59
N VAL A 122 14.25 -15.23 7.43
CA VAL A 122 13.17 -15.10 6.45
C VAL A 122 12.82 -16.46 5.85
N PRO A 123 11.54 -16.90 5.91
CA PRO A 123 11.10 -18.09 5.21
C PRO A 123 11.13 -17.92 3.69
N ALA A 124 11.53 -18.96 2.96
CA ALA A 124 11.62 -18.93 1.49
C ALA A 124 10.30 -18.58 0.77
N ASN A 125 9.15 -18.87 1.40
CA ASN A 125 7.83 -18.73 0.78
C ASN A 125 7.08 -17.45 1.20
N ILE A 126 7.76 -16.47 1.80
CA ILE A 126 7.10 -15.23 2.25
C ILE A 126 6.69 -14.30 1.07
N GLY A 127 7.18 -14.58 -0.14
CA GLY A 127 6.94 -13.75 -1.32
C GLY A 127 7.73 -12.45 -1.29
N ILE A 128 8.97 -12.52 -0.80
CA ILE A 128 10.00 -11.47 -0.91
C ILE A 128 11.17 -12.11 -1.68
N SER A 129 11.69 -11.42 -2.69
CA SER A 129 12.80 -11.94 -3.50
C SER A 129 14.07 -12.11 -2.66
N LYS A 130 14.83 -13.18 -2.93
CA LYS A 130 16.14 -13.42 -2.28
C LYS A 130 17.18 -12.37 -2.67
N ASN A 131 16.95 -11.62 -3.74
CA ASN A 131 17.86 -10.58 -4.23
C ASN A 131 17.74 -9.27 -3.45
N VAL A 132 16.74 -9.15 -2.55
CA VAL A 132 16.57 -7.94 -1.74
C VAL A 132 17.69 -7.84 -0.71
N GLU A 133 18.57 -6.87 -0.89
CA GLU A 133 19.73 -6.66 -0.02
C GLU A 133 19.35 -6.00 1.32
N ASN A 134 18.34 -5.15 1.37
CA ASN A 134 17.98 -4.43 2.59
C ASN A 134 16.54 -4.75 2.99
N LEU A 135 16.39 -5.69 3.93
CA LEU A 135 15.10 -6.02 4.54
C LEU A 135 14.74 -5.03 5.65
N VAL A 136 15.74 -4.60 6.42
CA VAL A 136 15.66 -3.44 7.31
C VAL A 136 16.20 -2.24 6.54
N VAL A 137 15.31 -1.35 6.14
CA VAL A 137 15.62 -0.26 5.20
C VAL A 137 16.22 0.94 5.92
N ASP A 138 15.68 1.26 7.11
CA ASP A 138 16.18 2.39 7.89
C ASP A 138 15.77 2.33 9.36
N LEU A 139 16.46 3.11 10.19
CA LEU A 139 16.19 3.26 11.62
C LEU A 139 16.19 4.74 11.99
N SER A 140 15.25 5.16 12.83
CA SER A 140 15.22 6.52 13.38
C SER A 140 14.85 6.52 14.84
N ILE A 141 15.47 7.40 15.62
CA ILE A 141 15.10 7.61 17.02
C ILE A 141 13.95 8.61 17.07
N VAL A 142 12.88 8.25 17.76
CA VAL A 142 11.71 9.10 17.98
C VAL A 142 11.36 9.12 19.46
N HIS A 143 10.60 10.12 19.89
CA HIS A 143 10.14 10.23 21.27
C HIS A 143 8.62 10.17 21.32
N GLY A 144 8.10 9.54 22.36
CA GLY A 144 6.66 9.43 22.59
C GLY A 144 6.35 8.68 23.88
N ALA A 145 5.11 8.25 24.01
CA ALA A 145 4.65 7.50 25.18
C ALA A 145 3.89 6.26 24.73
N SER A 146 3.97 5.19 25.52
CA SER A 146 2.99 4.11 25.38
C SER A 146 1.61 4.59 25.81
N ILE A 147 0.59 4.23 25.04
CA ILE A 147 -0.82 4.45 25.43
C ILE A 147 -1.25 3.56 26.60
N TYR A 148 -0.55 2.44 26.80
CA TYR A 148 -0.87 1.47 27.84
C TYR A 148 -0.17 1.84 29.15
N GLU A 149 -0.93 1.75 30.25
CA GLU A 149 -0.56 2.16 31.60
C GLU A 149 -0.34 3.67 31.80
N TYR A 150 -0.59 4.13 33.02
CA TYR A 150 -0.20 5.48 33.42
C TYR A 150 1.30 5.53 33.64
N LYS A 151 1.99 6.37 32.86
CA LYS A 151 3.40 6.71 33.07
C LYS A 151 3.53 8.21 33.28
N LYS A 152 4.37 8.57 34.26
CA LYS A 152 4.71 9.98 34.51
C LYS A 152 5.57 10.55 33.39
N ASP A 153 6.47 9.74 32.85
CA ASP A 153 7.32 10.12 31.72
C ASP A 153 6.63 9.78 30.40
N LEU A 154 6.27 10.83 29.66
CA LEU A 154 5.64 10.75 28.33
C LEU A 154 6.66 10.98 27.20
N ASN A 155 7.93 11.21 27.51
CA ASN A 155 8.98 11.47 26.53
C ASN A 155 9.97 10.31 26.47
N GLN A 156 9.43 9.10 26.32
CA GLN A 156 10.22 7.88 26.23
C GLN A 156 10.87 7.77 24.85
N LYS A 157 12.07 7.19 24.81
CA LYS A 157 12.84 6.98 23.58
C LYS A 157 12.38 5.71 22.87
N PHE A 158 12.04 5.81 21.59
CA PHE A 158 11.68 4.70 20.72
C PHE A 158 12.57 4.64 19.50
N LEU A 159 12.81 3.42 19.00
CA LEU A 159 13.39 3.16 17.69
C LEU A 159 12.24 2.92 16.70
N LYS A 160 12.10 3.78 15.71
CA LYS A 160 11.23 3.54 14.55
C LYS A 160 12.03 2.75 13.51
N VAL A 161 11.57 1.54 13.22
CA VAL A 161 12.24 0.57 12.36
C VAL A 161 11.47 0.48 11.04
N TYR A 162 12.11 0.84 9.93
CA TYR A 162 11.54 0.73 8.58
C TYR A 162 11.98 -0.59 7.93
N VAL A 163 11.03 -1.28 7.31
CA VAL A 163 11.28 -2.57 6.62
C VAL A 163 10.79 -2.52 5.18
N CYS A 164 11.32 -3.38 4.31
CA CYS A 164 10.97 -3.36 2.89
C CYS A 164 9.58 -3.91 2.57
N SER A 165 8.96 -4.67 3.49
CA SER A 165 7.67 -5.30 3.28
C SER A 165 6.88 -5.46 4.59
N PRO A 166 5.54 -5.22 4.60
CA PRO A 166 4.68 -5.43 5.77
C PRO A 166 4.74 -6.87 6.29
N LYS A 167 5.01 -7.82 5.40
CA LYS A 167 5.13 -9.25 5.74
C LYS A 167 6.25 -9.53 6.74
N LEU A 168 7.25 -8.64 6.84
CA LEU A 168 8.35 -8.78 7.78
C LEU A 168 8.01 -8.33 9.21
N LEU A 169 6.93 -7.56 9.43
CA LEU A 169 6.62 -6.99 10.75
C LEU A 169 6.51 -8.06 11.84
N ASN A 170 5.84 -9.17 11.54
CA ASN A 170 5.69 -10.29 12.48
C ASN A 170 6.99 -11.02 12.77
N LEU A 171 7.88 -11.13 11.79
CA LEU A 171 9.20 -11.72 11.97
C LEU A 171 10.09 -10.79 12.80
N CYS A 172 10.13 -9.50 12.47
CA CYS A 172 10.89 -8.51 13.20
C CYS A 172 10.46 -8.46 14.67
N ARG A 173 9.15 -8.47 14.96
CA ARG A 173 8.66 -8.55 16.35
C ARG A 173 9.28 -9.71 17.11
N ARG A 174 9.32 -10.92 16.51
CA ARG A 174 9.94 -12.10 17.15
C ARG A 174 11.43 -11.92 17.34
N VAL A 175 12.14 -11.37 16.36
CA VAL A 175 13.59 -11.07 16.47
C VAL A 175 13.86 -10.17 17.69
N PHE A 176 13.15 -9.06 17.83
CA PHE A 176 13.30 -8.15 18.96
C PHE A 176 12.89 -8.78 20.30
N THR A 177 11.81 -9.58 20.32
CA THR A 177 11.32 -10.23 21.55
C THR A 177 12.25 -11.35 22.03
N ASN A 178 12.90 -12.07 21.11
CA ASN A 178 13.85 -13.14 21.43
C ASN A 178 15.22 -12.61 21.89
N GLY A 179 15.46 -11.31 21.75
CA GLY A 179 16.71 -10.66 22.11
C GLY A 179 17.47 -10.15 20.89
N VAL A 180 17.96 -8.93 20.97
CA VAL A 180 18.85 -8.29 19.99
C VAL A 180 19.99 -7.55 20.67
N ASN A 181 21.14 -7.44 20.01
CA ASN A 181 22.25 -6.59 20.44
C ASN A 181 22.35 -5.36 19.52
N LEU A 182 21.74 -4.25 19.93
CA LEU A 182 21.70 -3.03 19.12
C LEU A 182 22.98 -2.17 19.24
N ILE A 183 23.85 -2.46 20.20
CA ILE A 183 25.07 -1.69 20.48
C ILE A 183 26.28 -2.60 20.28
N LYS A 184 27.31 -2.13 19.56
CA LYS A 184 28.50 -2.96 19.33
C LYS A 184 29.21 -3.29 20.65
N GLY A 185 29.21 -4.56 21.04
CA GLY A 185 29.75 -5.01 22.33
C GLY A 185 28.79 -4.81 23.51
N GLY A 186 27.53 -4.43 23.24
CA GLY A 186 26.45 -4.37 24.22
C GLY A 186 25.92 -5.76 24.61
N GLN A 187 24.86 -5.77 25.42
CA GLN A 187 24.19 -7.00 25.84
C GLN A 187 23.01 -7.34 24.94
N MET A 188 22.59 -8.60 24.96
CA MET A 188 21.36 -9.03 24.31
C MET A 188 20.16 -8.57 25.14
N GLU A 189 19.27 -7.80 24.52
CA GLU A 189 18.10 -7.22 25.18
C GLU A 189 16.83 -7.67 24.48
N SER A 190 15.86 -8.14 25.26
CA SER A 190 14.51 -8.44 24.75
C SER A 190 13.70 -7.16 24.77
N LEU A 191 13.36 -6.65 23.58
CA LEU A 191 12.74 -5.33 23.43
C LEU A 191 11.28 -5.46 23.02
N SER A 192 10.43 -4.61 23.60
CA SER A 192 9.00 -4.57 23.29
C SER A 192 8.75 -3.80 22.00
N CYS A 193 8.02 -4.42 21.06
CA CYS A 193 7.59 -3.78 19.82
C CYS A 193 6.13 -3.31 19.90
N PHE A 194 5.85 -2.18 19.28
CA PHE A 194 4.54 -1.53 19.22
C PHE A 194 4.12 -1.36 17.77
N GLU A 195 2.80 -1.35 17.53
CA GLU A 195 2.21 -1.04 16.22
C GLU A 195 2.63 -1.97 15.06
N THR A 196 3.12 -3.15 15.40
CA THR A 196 3.58 -4.19 14.46
C THR A 196 2.42 -4.99 13.83
N ASN A 197 1.17 -4.73 14.23
CA ASN A 197 -0.04 -5.43 13.78
C ASN A 197 -1.08 -4.46 13.22
N ILE A 198 -0.62 -3.40 12.56
CA ILE A 198 -1.47 -2.44 11.86
C ILE A 198 -1.28 -2.69 10.37
N ASP A 199 -2.38 -2.83 9.64
CA ASP A 199 -2.37 -3.04 8.19
C ASP A 199 -1.70 -1.87 7.49
N PHE A 200 -0.96 -2.15 6.43
CA PHE A 200 -0.06 -1.19 5.81
C PHE A 200 -0.81 -0.03 5.13
N GLU A 201 -1.95 -0.33 4.54
CA GLU A 201 -2.88 0.61 3.93
C GLU A 201 -3.47 1.53 5.00
N ILE A 202 -3.90 0.98 6.14
CA ILE A 202 -4.44 1.74 7.26
C ILE A 202 -3.37 2.67 7.86
N ARG A 203 -2.13 2.18 7.92
CA ARG A 203 -0.99 3.01 8.32
C ARG A 203 -0.81 4.19 7.38
N PHE A 204 -0.75 3.94 6.07
CA PHE A 204 -0.61 4.99 5.06
C PHE A 204 -1.73 6.03 5.16
N MET A 205 -2.96 5.55 5.30
CA MET A 205 -4.15 6.39 5.47
C MET A 205 -4.03 7.29 6.69
N THR A 206 -3.64 6.73 7.83
CA THR A 206 -3.47 7.48 9.09
C THR A 206 -2.38 8.55 8.98
N ASP A 207 -1.22 8.19 8.42
CA ASP A 207 -0.08 9.11 8.31
C ASP A 207 -0.35 10.30 7.38
N HIS A 208 -1.22 10.12 6.37
CA HIS A 208 -1.60 11.17 5.41
C HIS A 208 -2.94 11.82 5.72
N ASN A 209 -3.54 11.53 6.88
CA ASN A 209 -4.89 12.00 7.24
C ASN A 209 -5.94 11.69 6.16
N LEU A 210 -5.79 10.55 5.47
CA LEU A 210 -6.69 10.07 4.44
C LEU A 210 -7.74 9.17 5.08
N VAL A 211 -9.00 9.58 5.01
CA VAL A 211 -10.15 8.80 5.48
C VAL A 211 -10.79 8.04 4.31
N GLY A 212 -11.63 7.04 4.63
CA GLY A 212 -12.40 6.32 3.61
C GLY A 212 -13.30 7.28 2.81
N CYS A 213 -13.40 7.05 1.50
CA CYS A 213 -14.21 7.86 0.58
C CYS A 213 -13.82 9.35 0.51
N ALA A 214 -12.60 9.70 0.93
CA ALA A 214 -12.10 11.06 0.86
C ALA A 214 -11.80 11.51 -0.57
N TRP A 215 -11.87 12.82 -0.77
CA TRP A 215 -11.33 13.48 -1.96
C TRP A 215 -9.83 13.68 -1.79
N VAL A 216 -9.08 13.35 -2.83
CA VAL A 216 -7.64 13.56 -2.94
C VAL A 216 -7.36 14.41 -4.16
N THR A 217 -6.46 15.37 -3.98
CA THR A 217 -5.98 16.27 -5.01
C THR A 217 -4.55 15.88 -5.38
N LEU A 218 -4.30 15.64 -6.67
CA LEU A 218 -2.97 15.52 -7.24
C LEU A 218 -2.58 16.88 -7.80
N PRO A 219 -1.61 17.58 -7.20
CA PRO A 219 -1.20 18.90 -7.68
C PRO A 219 -0.57 18.80 -9.07
N SER A 220 -0.80 19.83 -9.89
CA SER A 220 -0.18 19.95 -11.21
C SER A 220 1.35 19.77 -11.14
N GLU A 221 1.91 19.07 -12.13
CA GLU A 221 3.34 18.75 -12.26
C GLU A 221 3.95 17.90 -11.11
N LYS A 222 3.15 17.41 -10.14
CA LYS A 222 3.61 16.51 -9.06
C LYS A 222 3.37 15.03 -9.33
N TYR A 223 2.81 14.71 -10.49
CA TYR A 223 2.53 13.34 -10.92
C TYR A 223 2.97 13.12 -12.36
N ARG A 224 3.02 11.84 -12.76
CA ARG A 224 3.26 11.40 -14.14
C ARG A 224 2.12 10.47 -14.51
N ILE A 225 1.56 10.69 -15.70
CA ILE A 225 0.55 9.79 -16.27
C ILE A 225 1.27 8.60 -16.91
N VAL A 226 0.78 7.41 -16.62
CA VAL A 226 1.20 6.14 -17.21
C VAL A 226 0.17 5.75 -18.28
N GLU A 227 0.64 5.41 -19.46
CA GLU A 227 -0.22 5.13 -20.62
C GLU A 227 0.00 3.74 -21.20
N GLY A 228 -1.07 3.17 -21.74
CA GLY A 228 -1.00 2.01 -22.62
C GLY A 228 -0.48 0.76 -21.92
N LYS A 229 0.63 0.21 -22.42
CA LYS A 229 1.16 -1.10 -22.00
C LYS A 229 1.81 -1.08 -20.63
N ASP A 230 2.17 0.10 -20.13
CA ASP A 230 2.85 0.27 -18.85
C ASP A 230 1.84 0.37 -17.68
N MET A 231 0.55 0.55 -17.99
CA MET A 231 -0.51 0.51 -17.00
C MET A 231 -0.70 -0.92 -16.48
N ILE A 232 -0.74 -1.06 -15.17
CA ILE A 232 -1.02 -2.35 -14.51
C ILE A 232 -2.50 -2.49 -14.12
N SER A 233 -3.22 -1.38 -13.99
CA SER A 233 -4.64 -1.37 -13.69
C SER A 233 -5.50 -1.42 -14.96
N ARG A 234 -6.82 -1.54 -14.76
CA ARG A 234 -7.83 -1.38 -15.82
C ARG A 234 -8.60 -0.07 -15.70
N CYS A 235 -8.05 0.88 -14.95
CA CYS A 235 -8.61 2.23 -14.90
C CYS A 235 -8.43 2.91 -16.27
N GLN A 236 -9.09 4.04 -16.47
CA GLN A 236 -8.98 4.76 -17.73
C GLN A 236 -7.60 5.42 -17.84
N PHE A 237 -7.07 5.91 -16.72
CA PHE A 237 -5.71 6.42 -16.61
C PHE A 237 -5.11 6.10 -15.25
N GLU A 238 -3.77 6.15 -15.19
CA GLU A 238 -2.94 5.73 -14.07
C GLU A 238 -1.80 6.71 -13.84
#